data_AF-A0A101ANB3-F1
#
_entry.id   AF-A0A101ANB3-F1
#
_cell.length_a   1.000
_cell.length_b   1.000
_cell.length_c   1.000
_cell.angle_alpha   90.00
_cell.angle_beta   90.00
_cell.angle_gamma   90.00
#
_symmetry.space_group_name_H-M   'P 1'
#
loop_
_entity.id
_entity.type
_entity.pdbx_description
1 polymer ?
#
loop_
_entity_poly.entity_id
_entity_poly.type
_entity_poly.pdbx_seq_one_letter_code
_entity_poly.pdbx_strand_id
1 'polypeptide(L)'
;MTLTSDARETHRDATYSAATRPITAATRRAKIDDRPVEFWSTAAIRDALETDDLTVWQRIVTAIKRDPYGRTARQVEEVLEKTRPYGVSKALAEVLSRTREQMAAAERTEVGHHVQLLLNRSGLGAPEFASRIGVTVEEFQSYLDGEVSPTASLMIRMGRLSERFAKIRAQRANNER
;
A
#
# COMPACT_ATOMS: atom_id res chain seq x y z
N MET A 1 73.65 68.18 19.12
CA MET A 1 72.30 67.85 19.66
C MET A 1 71.50 67.34 18.47
N THR A 2 70.92 66.15 18.38
CA THR A 2 70.56 65.15 19.40
C THR A 2 70.19 63.85 18.65
N LEU A 3 70.74 62.74 19.12
CA LEU A 3 70.18 61.37 19.24
C LEU A 3 69.77 60.54 18.00
N THR A 4 70.63 59.55 17.75
CA THR A 4 70.36 58.13 17.55
C THR A 4 69.38 57.53 18.58
N SER A 5 68.52 56.58 18.15
CA SER A 5 68.10 55.34 18.86
C SER A 5 67.10 54.61 17.96
N ASP A 6 67.36 53.40 17.45
CA ASP A 6 67.43 52.08 18.12
C ASP A 6 66.05 51.50 18.49
N ALA A 7 65.71 50.34 17.89
CA ALA A 7 65.32 49.13 18.63
C ALA A 7 64.86 47.97 17.71
N ARG A 8 65.60 46.87 17.83
CA ARG A 8 65.15 45.46 17.89
C ARG A 8 64.89 44.66 16.60
N GLU A 9 65.91 43.87 16.28
CA GLU A 9 65.83 42.41 16.12
C GLU A 9 64.62 41.75 16.81
N THR A 10 63.86 40.96 16.06
CA THR A 10 63.56 39.56 16.44
C THR A 10 63.22 38.73 15.22
N HIS A 11 64.07 37.74 14.99
CA HIS A 11 63.82 36.49 14.30
C HIS A 11 62.45 35.89 14.67
N ARG A 12 61.61 35.58 13.68
CA ARG A 12 60.66 34.47 13.80
C ARG A 12 60.17 34.01 12.42
N ASP A 13 60.71 32.86 12.03
CA ASP A 13 60.07 31.93 11.11
C ASP A 13 58.59 31.77 11.47
N ALA A 14 57.73 32.08 10.51
CA ALA A 14 56.35 31.64 10.51
C ALA A 14 56.02 31.20 9.09
N THR A 15 56.47 29.98 8.79
CA THR A 15 55.84 29.09 7.81
C THR A 15 54.33 29.10 8.03
N TYR A 16 53.61 29.90 7.24
CA TYR A 16 52.17 29.76 7.11
C TYR A 16 51.91 28.46 6.36
N SER A 17 51.83 27.37 7.13
CA SER A 17 51.19 26.13 6.70
C SER A 17 49.80 26.48 6.22
N ALA A 18 49.61 26.43 4.90
CA ALA A 18 48.30 26.37 4.28
C ALA A 18 47.62 25.10 4.82
N ALA A 19 46.87 25.25 5.90
CA ALA A 19 46.00 24.20 6.41
C ALA A 19 44.90 24.00 5.37
N THR A 20 45.16 23.10 4.42
CA THR A 20 44.16 22.45 3.58
C THR A 20 43.13 21.85 4.54
N ARG A 21 42.05 22.59 4.76
CA ARG A 21 40.83 22.03 5.35
C ARG A 21 40.44 20.86 4.47
N PRO A 22 40.43 19.62 4.96
CA PRO A 22 39.82 18.56 4.19
C PRO A 22 38.34 18.97 4.06
N ILE A 23 37.93 19.28 2.84
CA ILE A 23 36.52 19.30 2.49
C ILE A 23 36.11 17.84 2.61
N THR A 24 35.75 17.42 3.83
CA THR A 24 34.93 16.24 4.00
C THR A 24 33.59 16.62 3.39
N ALA A 25 33.48 16.49 2.07
CA ALA A 25 32.25 16.08 1.43
C ALA A 25 31.96 14.66 1.94
N ALA A 26 31.68 14.57 3.24
CA ALA A 26 30.92 13.47 3.78
C ALA A 26 29.56 13.66 3.12
N THR A 27 29.38 12.98 1.99
CA THR A 27 28.07 12.57 1.49
C THR A 27 27.28 12.26 2.74
N ARG A 28 26.35 13.15 3.09
CA ARG A 28 25.49 12.98 4.23
C ARG A 28 24.55 11.86 3.79
N ARG A 29 25.04 10.62 3.87
CA ARG A 29 24.27 9.40 3.63
C ARG A 29 23.14 9.56 4.63
N ALA A 30 21.96 9.98 4.15
CA ALA A 30 20.80 10.16 5.00
C ALA A 30 20.71 8.85 5.79
N LYS A 31 20.75 8.96 7.11
CA LYS A 31 20.77 7.79 7.98
C LYS A 31 19.44 7.09 7.72
N ILE A 32 19.45 6.08 6.87
CA ILE A 32 18.26 5.25 6.60
C ILE A 32 17.81 4.78 7.97
N ASP A 33 16.54 5.02 8.28
CA ASP A 33 16.00 4.70 9.59
C ASP A 33 15.98 3.16 9.75
N ASP A 34 16.77 2.64 10.69
CA ASP A 34 16.87 1.20 10.92
C ASP A 34 15.55 0.60 11.45
N ARG A 35 14.60 1.44 11.90
CA ARG A 35 13.28 1.00 12.35
C ARG A 35 12.48 0.38 11.20
N PRO A 36 11.49 -0.49 11.47
CA PRO A 36 10.55 -0.95 10.45
C PRO A 36 9.87 0.21 9.72
N VAL A 37 9.59 0.04 8.42
CA VAL A 37 9.10 1.12 7.54
C VAL A 37 7.75 1.68 8.01
N GLU A 38 6.98 0.88 8.73
CA GLU A 38 5.72 1.25 9.35
C GLU A 38 5.84 2.42 10.35
N PHE A 39 7.04 2.67 10.87
CA PHE A 39 7.34 3.74 11.83
C PHE A 39 8.03 4.95 11.19
N TRP A 40 8.29 4.94 9.88
CA TRP A 40 8.96 6.03 9.20
C TRP A 40 8.04 7.26 9.06
N SER A 41 8.64 8.44 9.12
CA SER A 41 7.94 9.68 8.79
C SER A 41 7.80 9.82 7.27
N THR A 42 6.85 10.64 6.80
CA THR A 42 6.72 10.93 5.36
C THR A 42 8.02 11.53 4.79
N ALA A 43 8.74 12.32 5.59
CA ALA A 43 10.06 12.85 5.21
C ALA A 43 11.10 11.74 5.03
N ALA A 44 11.16 10.75 5.93
CA ALA A 44 12.07 9.62 5.80
C ALA A 44 11.73 8.74 4.59
N ILE A 45 10.45 8.57 4.27
CA ILE A 45 10.02 7.90 3.04
C ILE A 45 10.50 8.67 1.80
N ARG A 46 10.32 9.99 1.77
CA ARG A 46 10.84 10.82 0.66
C ARG A 46 12.35 10.68 0.48
N ASP A 47 13.12 10.82 1.56
CA ASP A 47 14.58 10.71 1.52
C ASP A 47 15.02 9.32 1.03
N ALA A 48 14.27 8.27 1.40
CA ALA A 48 14.48 6.91 0.94
C ALA A 48 14.15 6.70 -0.55
N LEU A 49 13.17 7.42 -1.10
CA LEU A 49 12.86 7.38 -2.54
C LEU A 49 13.86 8.17 -3.39
N GLU A 50 14.49 9.18 -2.80
CA GLU A 50 15.60 9.92 -3.39
C GLU A 50 16.92 9.13 -3.42
N THR A 51 17.06 8.18 -2.50
CA THR A 51 18.25 7.35 -2.38
C THR A 51 18.14 6.12 -3.30
N ASP A 52 19.21 5.81 -4.05
CA ASP A 52 19.32 4.62 -4.91
C ASP A 52 19.64 3.34 -4.08
N ASP A 53 18.78 3.00 -3.11
CA ASP A 53 18.94 1.81 -2.27
C ASP A 53 17.80 0.82 -2.50
N LEU A 54 18.10 -0.22 -3.29
CA LEU A 54 17.17 -1.29 -3.62
C LEU A 54 16.65 -2.03 -2.38
N THR A 55 17.46 -2.18 -1.32
CA THR A 55 17.05 -2.90 -0.11
C THR A 55 15.98 -2.13 0.65
N VAL A 56 16.10 -0.81 0.68
CA VAL A 56 15.09 0.09 1.26
C VAL A 56 13.81 0.06 0.43
N TRP A 57 13.92 0.09 -0.89
CA TRP A 57 12.75 0.01 -1.76
C TRP A 57 12.01 -1.32 -1.60
N GLN A 58 12.73 -2.44 -1.46
CA GLN A 58 12.12 -3.75 -1.18
C GLN A 58 11.35 -3.76 0.15
N ARG A 59 11.86 -3.09 1.19
CA ARG A 59 11.14 -2.96 2.47
C ARG A 59 9.85 -2.16 2.32
N ILE A 60 9.89 -1.05 1.59
CA ILE A 60 8.70 -0.23 1.29
C ILE A 60 7.67 -1.05 0.49
N VAL A 61 8.10 -1.74 -0.56
CA VAL A 61 7.23 -2.60 -1.37
C VAL A 61 6.62 -3.72 -0.54
N THR A 62 7.39 -4.33 0.36
CA THR A 62 6.89 -5.39 1.25
C THR A 62 5.82 -4.86 2.20
N ALA A 63 6.03 -3.67 2.78
CA ALA A 63 5.03 -3.02 3.62
C ALA A 63 3.75 -2.68 2.83
N ILE A 64 3.87 -2.18 1.59
CA ILE A 64 2.73 -1.90 0.69
C ILE A 64 1.96 -3.18 0.36
N LYS A 65 2.66 -4.27 0.02
CA LYS A 65 2.03 -5.56 -0.29
C LYS A 65 1.27 -6.14 0.89
N ARG A 66 1.72 -5.86 2.12
CA ARG A 66 1.04 -6.29 3.35
C ARG A 66 -0.22 -5.48 3.62
N ASP A 67 -0.19 -4.17 3.39
CA ASP A 67 -1.32 -3.27 3.61
C ASP A 67 -1.35 -2.13 2.57
N PRO A 68 -2.03 -2.32 1.43
CA PRO A 68 -2.03 -1.36 0.32
C PRO A 68 -2.88 -0.10 0.58
N TYR A 69 -3.67 -0.09 1.66
CA TYR A 69 -4.42 1.09 2.12
C TYR A 69 -3.86 1.66 3.44
N GLY A 70 -2.84 1.02 3.98
CA GLY A 70 -2.19 1.36 5.23
C GLY A 70 -1.35 2.63 5.19
N ARG A 71 -0.79 2.95 6.35
CA ARG A 71 -0.02 4.19 6.58
C ARG A 71 1.12 4.37 5.58
N THR A 72 1.95 3.36 5.38
CA THR A 72 3.10 3.43 4.47
C THR A 72 2.67 3.67 3.03
N ALA A 73 1.61 3.00 2.56
CA ALA A 73 1.07 3.22 1.23
C ALA A 73 0.59 4.68 1.05
N ARG A 74 -0.13 5.23 2.03
CA ARG A 74 -0.57 6.65 2.02
C ARG A 74 0.59 7.64 2.02
N GLN A 75 1.63 7.37 2.81
CA GLN A 75 2.83 8.21 2.83
C GLN A 75 3.56 8.19 1.48
N VAL A 76 3.66 7.03 0.84
CA VAL A 76 4.26 6.91 -0.50
C VAL A 76 3.42 7.67 -1.53
N GLU A 77 2.08 7.53 -1.52
CA GLU A 77 1.19 8.32 -2.39
C GLU A 77 1.43 9.83 -2.23
N GLU A 78 1.49 10.31 -0.99
CA GLU A 78 1.72 11.73 -0.70
C GLU A 78 3.06 12.22 -1.26
N VAL A 79 4.11 11.40 -1.16
CA VAL A 79 5.44 11.73 -1.71
C VAL A 79 5.41 11.72 -3.24
N LEU A 80 4.73 10.75 -3.85
CA LEU A 80 4.61 10.65 -5.31
C LEU A 80 3.80 11.80 -5.92
N GLU A 81 2.80 12.32 -5.21
CA GLU A 81 1.97 13.44 -5.67
C GLU A 81 2.72 14.78 -5.63
N LYS A 82 3.55 14.99 -4.59
CA LYS A 82 4.13 16.31 -4.27
C LYS A 82 5.52 16.57 -4.86
N THR A 83 6.12 15.64 -5.61
CA THR A 83 7.52 15.82 -6.06
C THR A 83 7.77 15.44 -7.52
N ARG A 84 8.82 16.03 -8.13
CA ARG A 84 9.29 15.68 -9.48
C ARG A 84 9.61 14.18 -9.53
N PRO A 85 9.39 13.50 -10.67
CA PRO A 85 9.52 12.05 -10.75
C PRO A 85 10.94 11.60 -10.38
N TYR A 86 11.06 10.86 -9.28
CA TYR A 86 12.25 10.11 -8.93
C TYR A 86 12.34 8.86 -9.83
N GLY A 87 13.54 8.34 -10.07
CA GLY A 87 13.75 7.20 -10.99
C GLY A 87 12.85 6.00 -10.70
N VAL A 88 12.51 5.76 -9.42
CA VAL A 88 11.63 4.68 -8.94
C VAL A 88 10.17 5.09 -8.71
N SER A 89 9.82 6.37 -8.80
CA SER A 89 8.45 6.85 -8.53
C SER A 89 7.40 6.13 -9.37
N LYS A 90 7.69 5.93 -10.66
CA LYS A 90 6.78 5.23 -11.58
C LYS A 90 6.62 3.75 -11.19
N ALA A 91 7.70 3.10 -10.80
CA ALA A 91 7.66 1.69 -10.39
C ALA A 91 6.87 1.52 -9.08
N LEU A 92 7.02 2.42 -8.11
CA LEU A 92 6.26 2.38 -6.87
C LEU A 92 4.77 2.71 -7.06
N ALA A 93 4.45 3.67 -7.93
CA ALA A 93 3.06 3.93 -8.32
C ALA A 93 2.42 2.68 -8.95
N GLU A 94 3.14 1.99 -9.84
CA GLU A 94 2.69 0.75 -10.47
C GLU A 94 2.48 -0.37 -9.44
N VAL A 95 3.42 -0.52 -8.49
CA VAL A 95 3.28 -1.50 -7.39
C VAL A 95 2.03 -1.21 -6.57
N LEU A 96 1.76 0.05 -6.22
CA LEU A 96 0.55 0.45 -5.48
C LEU A 96 -0.72 0.10 -6.25
N SER A 97 -0.82 0.46 -7.53
CA SER A 97 -1.99 0.16 -8.36
C SER A 97 -2.23 -1.35 -8.45
N ARG A 98 -1.20 -2.11 -8.84
CA ARG A 98 -1.31 -3.57 -9.01
C ARG A 98 -1.65 -4.28 -7.71
N THR A 99 -1.07 -3.89 -6.58
CA THR A 99 -1.36 -4.52 -5.29
C THR A 99 -2.82 -4.30 -4.91
N ARG A 100 -3.38 -3.11 -5.17
CA ARG A 100 -4.80 -2.82 -4.91
C ARG A 100 -5.73 -3.56 -5.86
N GLU A 101 -5.39 -3.63 -7.13
CA GLU A 101 -6.16 -4.40 -8.11
C GLU A 101 -6.21 -5.89 -7.72
N GLN A 102 -5.07 -6.45 -7.28
CA GLN A 102 -4.99 -7.82 -6.79
C GLN A 102 -5.83 -8.04 -5.52
N MET A 103 -5.75 -7.12 -4.55
CA MET A 103 -6.58 -7.18 -3.34
C MET A 103 -8.07 -7.09 -3.70
N ALA A 104 -8.47 -6.14 -4.55
CA ALA A 104 -9.85 -5.99 -4.98
C ALA A 104 -10.36 -7.21 -5.75
N ALA A 105 -9.51 -7.88 -6.54
CA ALA A 105 -9.86 -9.13 -7.21
C ALA A 105 -10.08 -10.27 -6.19
N ALA A 106 -9.19 -10.41 -5.20
CA ALA A 106 -9.33 -11.39 -4.14
C ALA A 106 -10.62 -11.16 -3.31
N GLU A 107 -10.96 -9.90 -3.02
CA GLU A 107 -12.20 -9.54 -2.36
C GLU A 107 -13.43 -9.94 -3.18
N ARG A 108 -13.42 -9.71 -4.50
CA ARG A 108 -14.52 -10.13 -5.38
C ARG A 108 -14.67 -11.66 -5.42
N THR A 109 -13.56 -12.40 -5.44
CA THR A 109 -13.59 -13.87 -5.35
C THR A 109 -14.23 -14.33 -4.04
N GLU A 110 -13.89 -13.71 -2.90
CA GLU A 110 -14.50 -14.03 -1.61
C GLU A 110 -16.00 -13.75 -1.60
N VAL A 111 -16.42 -12.63 -2.19
CA VAL A 111 -17.84 -12.31 -2.36
C VAL A 111 -18.53 -13.38 -3.22
N GLY A 112 -17.91 -13.84 -4.31
CA GLY A 112 -18.43 -14.93 -5.14
C GLY A 112 -18.64 -16.22 -4.35
N HIS A 113 -17.68 -16.60 -3.50
CA HIS A 113 -17.83 -17.73 -2.58
C HIS A 113 -19.01 -17.55 -1.61
N HIS A 114 -19.22 -16.34 -1.09
CA HIS A 114 -20.38 -16.05 -0.25
C HIS A 114 -21.71 -16.20 -1.00
N VAL A 115 -21.79 -15.70 -2.24
CA VAL A 115 -22.98 -15.85 -3.09
C VAL A 115 -23.26 -17.34 -3.36
N GLN A 116 -22.23 -18.13 -3.65
CA GLN A 116 -22.36 -19.58 -3.84
C GLN A 116 -22.89 -20.29 -2.58
N LEU A 117 -22.42 -19.89 -1.39
CA LEU A 117 -22.92 -20.43 -0.13
C LEU A 117 -24.42 -20.12 0.06
N LEU A 118 -24.85 -18.91 -0.26
CA LEU A 118 -26.26 -18.52 -0.19
C LEU A 118 -27.13 -19.33 -1.17
N LEU A 119 -26.65 -19.56 -2.39
CA LEU A 119 -27.31 -20.41 -3.38
C LEU A 119 -27.48 -21.84 -2.83
N ASN A 120 -26.39 -22.47 -2.39
CA ASN A 120 -26.39 -23.83 -1.85
C ASN A 120 -27.33 -23.97 -0.64
N ARG A 121 -27.28 -22.99 0.28
CA ARG A 121 -28.16 -22.93 1.45
C ARG A 121 -29.63 -22.73 1.08
N SER A 122 -29.94 -22.08 -0.03
CA SER A 122 -31.33 -21.95 -0.49
C SER A 122 -31.88 -23.28 -1.02
N GLY A 123 -31.03 -24.10 -1.64
CA GLY A 123 -31.44 -25.31 -2.36
C GLY A 123 -32.13 -25.05 -3.70
N LEU A 124 -32.13 -23.80 -4.17
CA LEU A 124 -32.61 -23.42 -5.50
C LEU A 124 -31.54 -23.70 -6.56
N GLY A 125 -31.96 -23.88 -7.81
CA GLY A 125 -31.06 -23.84 -8.95
C GLY A 125 -30.61 -22.40 -9.26
N ALA A 126 -29.44 -22.23 -9.90
CA ALA A 126 -28.89 -20.91 -10.21
C ALA A 126 -29.85 -20.02 -11.05
N PRO A 127 -30.53 -20.51 -12.11
CA PRO A 127 -31.47 -19.68 -12.87
C PRO A 127 -32.67 -19.19 -12.05
N GLU A 128 -33.20 -20.06 -11.18
CA GLU A 128 -34.32 -19.71 -10.30
C GLU A 128 -33.89 -18.69 -9.24
N PHE A 129 -32.68 -18.86 -8.68
CA PHE A 129 -32.12 -17.93 -7.70
C PHE A 129 -31.93 -16.54 -8.32
N ALA A 130 -31.32 -16.46 -9.51
CA ALA A 130 -31.12 -15.22 -10.27
C ALA A 130 -32.44 -14.49 -10.53
N SER A 131 -33.44 -15.21 -11.06
CA SER A 131 -34.78 -14.66 -11.30
C SER A 131 -35.42 -14.10 -10.02
N ARG A 132 -35.31 -14.81 -8.89
CA ARG A 132 -35.89 -14.42 -7.60
C ARG A 132 -35.23 -13.20 -6.96
N ILE A 133 -33.96 -12.97 -7.25
CA ILE A 133 -33.25 -11.76 -6.79
C ILE A 133 -33.33 -10.62 -7.80
N GLY A 134 -33.88 -10.86 -9.00
CA GLY A 134 -34.16 -9.84 -10.01
C GLY A 134 -32.96 -9.47 -10.88
N VAL A 135 -32.07 -10.43 -11.18
CA VAL A 135 -30.97 -10.26 -12.14
C VAL A 135 -31.02 -11.32 -13.24
N THR A 136 -30.29 -11.11 -14.33
CA THR A 136 -30.15 -12.14 -15.37
C THR A 136 -29.26 -13.29 -14.91
N VAL A 137 -29.29 -14.41 -15.63
CA VAL A 137 -28.43 -15.57 -15.31
C VAL A 137 -26.97 -15.22 -15.56
N GLU A 138 -26.69 -14.47 -16.61
CA GLU A 138 -25.35 -14.02 -16.97
C GLU A 138 -24.78 -13.07 -15.91
N GLU A 139 -25.58 -12.10 -15.44
CA GLU A 139 -25.18 -11.20 -14.36
C GLU A 139 -24.94 -11.98 -13.07
N PHE A 140 -25.83 -12.94 -12.74
CA PHE A 140 -25.64 -13.80 -11.59
C PHE A 140 -24.36 -14.63 -11.69
N GLN A 141 -24.04 -15.15 -12.88
CA GLN A 141 -22.82 -15.92 -13.11
C GLN A 141 -21.56 -15.05 -12.92
N SER A 142 -21.58 -13.79 -13.37
CA SER A 142 -20.46 -12.85 -13.14
C SER A 142 -20.16 -12.61 -11.65
N TYR A 143 -21.19 -12.70 -10.80
CA TYR A 143 -21.02 -12.64 -9.34
C TYR A 143 -20.40 -13.92 -8.78
N LEU A 144 -20.81 -15.09 -9.28
CA LEU A 144 -20.25 -16.38 -8.85
C LEU A 144 -18.77 -16.52 -9.24
N ASP A 145 -18.42 -16.03 -10.44
CA ASP A 145 -17.05 -16.07 -10.95
C ASP A 145 -16.16 -14.97 -10.35
N GLY A 146 -16.72 -14.06 -9.55
CA GLY A 146 -15.98 -12.97 -8.90
C GLY A 146 -15.50 -11.89 -9.88
N GLU A 147 -16.09 -11.82 -11.07
CA GLU A 147 -15.78 -10.77 -12.05
C GLU A 147 -16.28 -9.41 -11.55
N VAL A 148 -17.48 -9.40 -10.98
CA VAL A 148 -18.14 -8.21 -10.42
C VAL A 148 -18.64 -8.52 -9.01
N SER A 149 -18.62 -7.54 -8.13
CA SER A 149 -19.26 -7.67 -6.81
C SER A 149 -20.73 -7.21 -6.90
N PRO A 150 -21.69 -7.99 -6.38
CA PRO A 150 -23.04 -7.51 -6.13
C PRO A 150 -23.04 -6.24 -5.27
N THR A 151 -24.05 -5.41 -5.44
CA THR A 151 -24.30 -4.30 -4.51
C THR A 151 -24.69 -4.81 -3.12
N ALA A 152 -24.42 -4.03 -2.07
CA ALA A 152 -24.75 -4.42 -0.70
C ALA A 152 -26.27 -4.71 -0.51
N SER A 153 -27.13 -3.95 -1.16
CA SER A 153 -28.59 -4.19 -1.13
C SER A 153 -28.98 -5.51 -1.79
N LEU A 154 -28.28 -5.92 -2.86
CA LEU A 154 -28.48 -7.20 -3.52
C LEU A 154 -28.00 -8.37 -2.64
N MET A 155 -26.86 -8.23 -1.95
CA MET A 155 -26.38 -9.23 -0.98
C MET A 155 -27.40 -9.47 0.15
N ILE A 156 -28.00 -8.41 0.69
CA ILE A 156 -29.06 -8.53 1.70
C ILE A 156 -30.28 -9.28 1.13
N ARG A 157 -30.67 -9.01 -0.13
CA ARG A 157 -31.78 -9.71 -0.80
C ARG A 157 -31.49 -11.20 -0.97
N MET A 158 -30.29 -11.55 -1.45
CA MET A 158 -29.82 -12.92 -1.59
C MET A 158 -29.85 -13.66 -0.23
N GLY A 159 -29.37 -13.01 0.84
CA GLY A 159 -29.38 -13.55 2.19
C GLY A 159 -30.79 -13.89 2.69
N ARG A 160 -31.73 -12.94 2.55
CA ARG A 160 -33.15 -13.13 2.92
C ARG A 160 -33.82 -14.23 2.10
N LEU A 161 -33.52 -14.30 0.80
CA LEU A 161 -34.04 -15.35 -0.08
C LEU A 161 -33.54 -16.73 0.37
N SER A 162 -32.23 -16.84 0.59
CA SER A 162 -31.59 -18.09 1.02
C SER A 162 -32.18 -18.61 2.32
N GLU A 163 -32.31 -17.73 3.32
CA GLU A 163 -32.87 -18.08 4.63
C GLU A 163 -34.33 -18.54 4.52
N ARG A 164 -35.15 -17.84 3.73
CA ARG A 164 -36.56 -18.19 3.53
C ARG A 164 -36.72 -19.61 2.98
N PHE A 165 -35.95 -19.97 1.95
CA PHE A 165 -36.02 -21.31 1.36
C PHE A 165 -35.41 -22.38 2.25
N ALA A 166 -34.35 -22.07 2.98
CA ALA A 166 -33.81 -22.97 4.00
C ALA A 166 -34.88 -23.32 5.06
N LYS A 167 -35.62 -22.32 5.55
CA LYS A 167 -36.72 -22.53 6.52
C LYS A 167 -37.85 -23.39 5.96
N ILE A 168 -38.31 -23.10 4.74
CA ILE A 168 -39.38 -23.87 4.09
C ILE A 168 -38.98 -25.35 3.93
N ARG A 169 -37.74 -25.60 3.51
CA ARG A 169 -37.21 -26.95 3.35
C ARG A 169 -37.11 -27.70 4.69
N ALA A 170 -36.63 -27.03 5.74
CA ALA A 170 -36.55 -27.61 7.08
C ALA A 170 -37.94 -27.97 7.64
N GLN A 171 -38.95 -27.11 7.42
CA GLN A 171 -40.33 -27.37 7.83
C GLN A 171 -40.92 -28.60 7.12
N ARG A 172 -40.67 -28.75 5.82
CA ARG A 172 -41.11 -29.93 5.05
C ARG A 172 -40.49 -31.21 5.60
N ALA A 173 -39.17 -31.20 5.82
CA ALA A 173 -38.46 -32.36 6.37
C ALA A 173 -38.93 -32.75 7.78
N ASN A 174 -39.40 -31.80 8.59
CA ASN A 174 -39.97 -32.08 9.91
C ASN A 174 -41.40 -32.65 9.85
N ASN A 175 -42.18 -32.29 8.84
CA ASN A 175 -43.56 -32.77 8.67
C ASN A 175 -43.61 -34.20 8.06
N GLU A 176 -42.52 -34.65 7.46
CA GLU A 176 -42.38 -35.98 6.85
C GLU A 176 -41.79 -37.04 7.80
N ARG A 177 -41.54 -36.67 9.06
CA ARG A 177 -41.05 -37.55 10.15
C ARG A 177 -42.15 -37.83 11.15
#